data_AF-A0A023EE03-F1
#
_entry.id   AF-A0A023EE03-F1
#
_cell.length_a   1.000
_cell.length_b   1.000
_cell.length_c   1.000
_cell.angle_alpha   90.00
_cell.angle_beta   90.00
_cell.angle_gamma   90.00
#
_symmetry.space_group_name_H-M   'P 1'
#
loop_
_entity.id
_entity.type
_entity.pdbx_description
1 polymer ?
#
loop_
_entity_poly.entity_id
_entity_poly.type
_entity_poly.pdbx_seq_one_letter_code
_entity_poly.pdbx_strand_id
1 'polypeptide(L)'
;MRGWGFREALKYPLLWPLYGLCIADLSWLTFSATRTLLFNPDVTLDHNNNPEPWQAYREGRYRLWAGNYDYSKLKCKAPIFKDNDVIPVENGDD
;
A
#
# COMPACT_ATOMS: atom_id res chain seq x y z
N MET A 1 -26.26 29.64 1.99
CA MET A 1 -25.58 29.66 3.30
C MET A 1 -24.46 30.69 3.23
N ARG A 2 -24.52 31.78 4.00
CA ARG A 2 -23.43 32.78 4.07
C ARG A 2 -22.31 32.21 4.95
N GLY A 3 -21.05 32.33 4.53
CA GLY A 3 -19.88 32.02 5.38
C GLY A 3 -19.05 30.78 5.00
N TRP A 4 -19.28 30.13 3.86
CA TRP A 4 -18.50 28.96 3.39
C TRP A 4 -17.42 29.30 2.34
N GLY A 5 -17.02 30.57 2.26
CA GLY A 5 -15.96 31.00 1.34
C GLY A 5 -14.57 30.70 1.90
N PHE A 6 -13.64 30.26 1.05
CA PHE A 6 -12.24 30.05 1.43
C PHE A 6 -11.60 31.30 2.08
N ARG A 7 -12.00 32.49 1.61
CA ARG A 7 -11.58 33.78 2.17
C ARG A 7 -12.10 34.03 3.60
N GLU A 8 -13.27 33.50 3.94
CA GLU A 8 -13.84 33.58 5.29
C GLU A 8 -13.12 32.62 6.25
N ALA A 9 -12.76 31.42 5.79
CA ALA A 9 -12.05 30.44 6.61
C ALA A 9 -10.66 30.95 7.03
N LEU A 10 -9.98 31.70 6.17
CA LEU A 10 -8.68 32.29 6.46
C LEU A 10 -8.75 33.58 7.29
N LYS A 11 -9.95 34.19 7.44
CA LYS A 11 -10.16 35.47 8.13
C LYS A 11 -9.79 35.44 9.61
N TYR A 12 -9.93 34.28 10.26
CA TYR A 12 -9.72 34.11 11.69
C TYR A 12 -8.45 33.29 11.95
N PRO A 13 -7.32 33.91 12.33
CA PRO A 13 -6.04 33.21 12.50
C PRO A 13 -6.05 32.19 13.64
N LEU A 14 -6.94 32.34 14.63
CA LEU A 14 -7.13 31.38 15.72
C LEU A 14 -7.63 30.01 15.22
N LEU A 15 -8.33 29.97 14.07
CA LEU A 15 -8.88 28.74 13.50
C LEU A 15 -7.89 28.01 12.58
N TRP A 16 -6.79 28.65 12.18
CA TRP A 16 -5.75 28.02 11.36
C TRP A 16 -5.20 26.71 11.95
N PRO A 17 -4.83 26.63 13.24
CA PRO A 17 -4.35 25.37 13.82
C PRO A 17 -5.41 24.25 13.78
N LEU A 18 -6.69 24.59 13.95
CA LEU A 18 -7.78 23.62 13.85
C LEU A 18 -7.90 23.07 12.43
N TYR A 19 -7.89 23.95 11.41
CA TYR A 19 -7.91 23.52 10.01
C TYR A 19 -6.68 22.70 9.64
N GLY A 20 -5.50 23.08 10.17
CA GLY A 20 -4.26 22.33 9.98
C GLY A 20 -4.37 20.90 10.48
N LEU A 21 -4.93 20.68 11.67
CA LEU A 21 -5.19 19.36 12.23
C LEU A 21 -6.16 18.55 11.35
N CYS A 22 -7.29 19.15 10.95
CA CYS A 22 -8.26 18.45 10.10
C CYS A 22 -7.67 18.03 8.75
N ILE A 23 -6.87 18.88 8.10
CA ILE A 23 -6.20 18.56 6.84
C ILE A 23 -5.15 17.47 7.05
N ALA A 24 -4.38 17.56 8.15
CA ALA A 24 -3.42 16.53 8.52
C ALA A 24 -4.09 15.16 8.68
N ASP A 25 -5.21 15.09 9.43
CA ASP A 25 -5.96 13.85 9.64
C ASP A 25 -6.51 13.28 8.32
N LEU A 26 -7.10 14.12 7.47
CA LEU A 26 -7.63 13.71 6.17
C LEU A 26 -6.51 13.20 5.26
N SER A 27 -5.36 13.87 5.24
CA SER A 27 -4.20 13.43 4.49
C SER A 27 -3.64 12.11 5.00
N TRP A 28 -3.63 11.90 6.32
CA TRP A 28 -3.12 10.67 6.93
C TRP A 28 -4.02 9.47 6.67
N LEU A 29 -5.35 9.67 6.76
CA LEU A 29 -6.34 8.65 6.44
C LEU A 29 -6.24 8.23 4.97
N THR A 30 -6.25 9.20 4.06
CA THR A 30 -6.16 8.94 2.62
C THR A 30 -4.84 8.30 2.24
N PHE A 31 -3.71 8.75 2.81
CA PHE A 31 -2.41 8.13 2.63
C PHE A 31 -2.40 6.68 3.11
N SER A 32 -2.93 6.40 4.31
CA SER A 32 -2.95 5.06 4.88
C SER A 32 -3.82 4.11 4.07
N ALA A 33 -5.01 4.55 3.64
CA ALA A 33 -5.89 3.75 2.78
C ALA A 33 -5.26 3.48 1.41
N THR A 34 -4.69 4.50 0.77
CA THR A 34 -4.02 4.37 -0.53
C THR A 34 -2.80 3.46 -0.43
N ARG A 35 -2.01 3.59 0.64
CA ARG A 35 -0.87 2.71 0.90
C ARG A 35 -1.33 1.25 1.01
N THR A 36 -2.36 0.98 1.79
CA THR A 36 -2.89 -0.38 1.94
C THR A 36 -3.43 -0.91 0.62
N LEU A 37 -4.11 -0.09 -0.17
CA LEU A 37 -4.63 -0.50 -1.47
C LEU A 37 -3.54 -0.91 -2.47
N LEU A 38 -2.41 -0.18 -2.48
CA LEU A 38 -1.37 -0.36 -3.51
C LEU A 38 -0.27 -1.34 -3.10
N PHE A 39 0.10 -1.38 -1.82
CA PHE A 39 1.30 -2.09 -1.36
C PHE A 39 1.00 -3.29 -0.46
N ASN A 40 -0.27 -3.57 -0.14
CA ASN A 40 -0.61 -4.73 0.66
C ASN A 40 -0.64 -5.99 -0.23
N PRO A 41 0.16 -7.04 0.07
CA PRO A 41 0.18 -8.27 -0.72
C PRO A 41 -1.15 -9.03 -0.72
N ASP A 42 -2.06 -8.74 0.22
CA ASP A 42 -3.38 -9.38 0.29
C ASP A 42 -4.43 -8.73 -0.64
N VAL A 43 -4.10 -7.58 -1.25
CA VAL A 43 -5.03 -6.83 -2.09
C VAL A 43 -4.60 -6.95 -3.53
N THR A 44 -5.47 -7.55 -4.36
CA THR A 44 -5.19 -7.79 -5.78
C THR A 44 -6.20 -7.03 -6.62
N LEU A 45 -5.69 -6.17 -7.51
CA LEU A 45 -6.52 -5.36 -8.41
C LEU A 45 -6.53 -5.90 -9.84
N ASP A 46 -5.55 -6.74 -10.19
CA ASP A 46 -5.46 -7.38 -11.50
C ASP A 46 -6.13 -8.77 -11.43
N HIS A 47 -7.37 -8.83 -11.91
CA HIS A 47 -8.13 -10.08 -12.00
C HIS A 47 -7.82 -10.86 -13.29
N ASN A 48 -7.32 -10.20 -14.34
CA ASN A 48 -7.31 -10.78 -15.69
C ASN A 48 -5.92 -11.29 -16.10
N ASN A 49 -4.83 -10.61 -15.74
CA ASN A 49 -3.49 -11.04 -16.13
C ASN A 49 -2.79 -11.90 -15.07
N ASN A 50 -3.39 -12.04 -13.89
CA ASN A 50 -2.84 -12.82 -12.79
C ASN A 50 -3.78 -13.99 -12.46
N PRO A 51 -3.57 -15.18 -13.05
CA PRO A 51 -4.48 -16.32 -12.90
C PRO A 51 -4.65 -16.76 -11.44
N GLU A 52 -3.64 -16.52 -10.61
CA GLU A 52 -3.71 -16.73 -9.18
C GLU A 52 -3.33 -15.46 -8.39
N PRO A 53 -4.26 -14.88 -7.60
CA PRO A 53 -4.10 -13.58 -6.96
C PRO A 53 -2.77 -13.37 -6.21
N TRP A 54 -2.28 -14.41 -5.53
CA TRP A 54 -1.06 -14.34 -4.71
C TRP A 54 0.26 -14.37 -5.50
N GLN A 55 0.27 -14.72 -6.79
CA GLN A 55 1.51 -14.83 -7.58
C GLN A 55 2.21 -13.48 -7.75
N ALA A 56 1.44 -12.40 -8.00
CA ALA A 56 1.97 -11.04 -8.13
C ALA A 56 2.66 -10.53 -6.86
N TYR A 57 2.27 -11.04 -5.70
CA TYR A 57 2.73 -10.59 -4.39
C TYR A 57 3.55 -11.65 -3.64
N ARG A 58 4.06 -12.67 -4.34
CA ARG A 58 4.79 -13.79 -3.76
C ARG A 58 6.04 -13.38 -2.98
N GLU A 59 6.73 -12.33 -3.43
CA GLU A 59 7.84 -11.68 -2.73
C GLU A 59 7.44 -10.30 -2.17
N GLY A 60 6.14 -10.03 -2.14
CA GLY A 60 5.55 -8.80 -1.63
C GLY A 60 5.82 -8.63 -0.14
N ARG A 61 5.93 -7.37 0.30
CA ARG A 61 6.20 -7.03 1.70
C ARG A 61 5.10 -6.14 2.25
N TYR A 62 4.61 -6.46 3.45
CA TYR A 62 3.69 -5.58 4.18
C TYR A 62 4.33 -4.26 4.62
N ARG A 63 5.65 -4.27 4.82
CA ARG A 63 6.41 -3.10 5.26
C ARG A 63 6.86 -2.27 4.05
N LEU A 64 6.41 -1.02 4.02
CA LEU A 64 6.75 -0.06 2.95
C LEU A 64 8.25 0.26 2.90
N TRP A 65 8.94 0.28 4.06
CA TRP A 65 10.36 0.59 4.15
C TRP A 65 11.13 -0.51 4.87
N ALA A 66 12.08 -1.15 4.20
CA ALA A 66 12.86 -2.28 4.69
C ALA A 66 13.89 -1.93 5.78
N GLY A 67 14.23 -0.65 5.96
CA GLY A 67 15.34 -0.26 6.82
C GLY A 67 16.66 -0.81 6.28
N ASN A 68 17.41 -1.50 7.14
CA ASN A 68 18.66 -2.18 6.80
C ASN A 68 18.48 -3.67 6.47
N TYR A 69 17.24 -4.17 6.42
CA TYR A 69 16.99 -5.59 6.23
C TYR A 69 17.02 -5.94 4.74
N ASP A 70 17.88 -6.90 4.37
CA ASP A 70 18.00 -7.40 3.00
C ASP A 70 17.01 -8.54 2.75
N TYR A 71 15.97 -8.25 1.97
CA TYR A 71 14.94 -9.22 1.60
C TYR A 71 15.28 -10.02 0.34
N SER A 72 16.36 -9.70 -0.38
CA SER A 72 16.73 -10.41 -1.61
C SER A 72 17.00 -11.91 -1.39
N LYS A 73 17.35 -12.26 -0.15
CA LYS A 73 17.62 -13.63 0.29
C LYS A 73 16.38 -14.39 0.77
N LEU A 74 15.28 -13.68 1.04
CA LEU A 74 14.03 -14.28 1.50
C LEU A 74 13.10 -14.52 0.31
N LYS A 75 13.37 -15.60 -0.42
CA LYS A 75 12.47 -16.06 -1.47
C LYS A 75 11.35 -16.92 -0.89
N CYS A 76 10.18 -16.85 -1.49
CA CYS A 76 9.07 -17.71 -1.12
C CYS A 76 9.41 -19.17 -1.48
N LYS A 77 9.25 -20.10 -0.52
CA LYS A 77 9.50 -21.54 -0.74
C LYS A 77 8.35 -22.25 -1.46
N ALA A 78 7.17 -21.62 -1.54
CA ALA A 78 6.00 -22.22 -2.19
C ALA A 78 6.22 -22.35 -3.70
N PRO A 79 5.72 -23.39 -4.39
CA PRO A 79 5.87 -23.53 -5.83
C PRO A 79 5.14 -22.41 -6.61
N ILE A 80 5.54 -22.20 -7.86
CA ILE A 80 4.88 -21.27 -8.79
C ILE A 80 3.84 -22.06 -9.59
N PHE A 81 2.64 -21.49 -9.75
CA PHE A 81 1.58 -22.08 -10.55
C PHE A 81 1.43 -21.26 -11.83
N LYS A 82 1.57 -21.90 -12.99
CA LYS A 82 1.42 -21.26 -14.29
C LYS A 82 0.75 -22.24 -15.25
N ASP A 83 -0.30 -21.80 -15.95
CA ASP A 83 -0.97 -22.59 -17.00
C ASP A 83 -1.40 -24.00 -16.53
N ASN A 84 -1.88 -24.11 -15.27
CA ASN A 84 -2.23 -25.35 -14.55
C ASN A 84 -1.07 -26.28 -14.16
N ASP A 85 0.17 -25.88 -14.42
CA ASP A 85 1.36 -26.63 -14.01
C ASP A 85 2.00 -26.07 -12.74
N VAL A 86 2.56 -26.97 -11.93
CA VAL A 86 3.30 -26.65 -10.71
C VAL A 86 4.79 -26.62 -11.01
N ILE A 87 5.39 -25.45 -10.99
CA ILE A 87 6.82 -25.26 -11.20
C ILE A 87 7.51 -25.25 -9.82
N PRO A 88 8.32 -26.26 -9.48
CA PRO A 88 9.08 -26.25 -8.24
C PRO A 88 10.10 -25.11 -8.29
N VAL A 89 10.23 -24.39 -7.18
CA VAL A 89 11.22 -23.32 -7.07
C VAL A 89 12.53 -23.94 -6.63
N GLU A 90 13.57 -23.73 -7.44
CA GLU A 90 14.93 -24.09 -7.07
C GLU A 90 15.30 -23.30 -5.82
N ASN A 91 15.38 -23.99 -4.68
CA ASN A 91 15.89 -23.38 -3.46
C ASN A 91 17.36 -23.07 -3.76
N GLY A 92 17.71 -21.80 -3.86
CA GLY A 92 19.12 -21.40 -3.84
C GLY A 92 19.71 -21.96 -2.57
N ASP A 93 20.79 -22.74 -2.71
CA ASP A 93 21.46 -23.46 -1.64
C ASP A 93 21.62 -22.59 -0.38
N ASP A 94 21.29 -23.16 0.78
CA ASP A 94 21.32 -22.53 2.11
C ASP A 94 22.68 -21.90 2.47
#